data_AF-A0A932U404-F1
#
_entry.id   AF-A0A932U404-F1
#
_cell.length_a   1.000
_cell.length_b   1.000
_cell.length_c   1.000
_cell.angle_alpha   90.00
_cell.angle_beta   90.00
_cell.angle_gamma   90.00
#
_symmetry.space_group_name_H-M   'P 1'
#
loop_
_entity.id
_entity.type
_entity.pdbx_description
1 polymer ?
#
loop_
_entity_poly.entity_id
_entity_poly.type
_entity_poly.pdbx_seq_one_letter_code
_entity_poly.pdbx_strand_id
1 'polypeptide(L)'
;MNRYGMVVGLLALVFLIGACSAGEVVDAASDGSDEHAGMAGMSGMPGMAGMPGMAGMPGMAGMPGMAGMPGMAGMSGQTGEAEHTDEAGHAAADEHSAAAHGIPEEAAAMPNPVPVTDASVAAGKATYAQYCAVCHGEQGEGNGPAAAGLVPKPADFHAAHVQELPDGALFYTITHGREGTAMMAWESILSEDQRWELVNFLRTFKAEHGH
;
A
#
# COMPACT_ATOMS: atom_id res chain seq x y z
N MET A 1 -78.36 -2.64 -3.67
CA MET A 1 -78.91 -2.57 -2.30
C MET A 1 -78.40 -3.74 -1.47
N ASN A 2 -77.80 -3.46 -0.30
CA ASN A 2 -77.68 -4.25 0.96
C ASN A 2 -77.54 -5.79 0.94
N ARG A 3 -76.91 -6.51 1.87
CA ARG A 3 -76.10 -6.32 3.10
C ARG A 3 -75.94 -7.76 3.65
N TYR A 4 -74.74 -8.32 3.82
CA TYR A 4 -74.39 -9.44 4.74
C TYR A 4 -72.85 -9.43 4.84
N GLY A 5 -72.23 -9.15 6.00
CA GLY A 5 -72.07 -10.06 7.14
C GLY A 5 -70.64 -10.63 7.11
N MET A 6 -69.66 -10.00 7.78
CA MET A 6 -69.17 -10.41 9.11
C MET A 6 -68.33 -11.70 9.12
N VAL A 7 -67.02 -11.58 8.87
CA VAL A 7 -65.97 -12.52 9.33
C VAL A 7 -64.70 -11.66 9.51
N VAL A 8 -64.45 -11.07 10.67
CA VAL A 8 -63.65 -11.61 11.78
C VAL A 8 -62.32 -12.22 11.29
N GLY A 9 -61.28 -11.40 11.26
CA GLY A 9 -59.89 -11.79 10.95
C GLY A 9 -58.95 -11.03 11.87
N LEU A 10 -58.90 -11.50 13.11
CA LEU A 10 -58.14 -11.04 14.26
C LEU A 10 -56.63 -11.06 13.98
N LEU A 11 -55.93 -9.93 14.12
CA LEU A 11 -54.49 -9.87 14.44
C LEU A 11 -54.17 -8.47 14.96
N ALA A 12 -54.73 -8.16 16.13
CA ALA A 12 -54.33 -7.03 16.96
C ALA A 12 -53.31 -7.52 17.99
N LEU A 13 -52.15 -6.85 17.99
CA LEU A 13 -51.40 -6.41 19.16
C LEU A 13 -51.53 -7.25 20.45
N VAL A 14 -50.50 -8.04 20.74
CA VAL A 14 -50.12 -8.36 22.13
C VAL A 14 -48.74 -7.74 22.39
N PHE A 15 -48.78 -6.52 22.94
CA PHE A 15 -47.70 -5.95 23.74
C PHE A 15 -47.73 -6.65 25.12
N LEU A 16 -46.71 -7.44 25.45
CA LEU A 16 -46.36 -7.88 26.81
C LEU A 16 -44.82 -7.92 26.86
N ILE A 17 -44.16 -6.87 27.34
CA ILE A 17 -43.64 -6.76 28.72
C ILE A 17 -42.88 -8.03 29.13
N GLY A 18 -41.55 -7.91 29.19
CA GLY A 18 -40.64 -8.93 29.71
C GLY A 18 -39.30 -8.32 30.10
N ALA A 19 -39.31 -7.46 31.13
CA ALA A 19 -38.12 -7.01 31.83
C ALA A 19 -37.67 -8.06 32.86
N CYS A 20 -36.38 -8.01 33.20
CA CYS A 20 -35.76 -8.50 34.43
C CYS A 20 -35.38 -10.00 34.49
N SER A 21 -34.08 -10.29 34.39
CA SER A 21 -33.38 -10.92 35.51
C SER A 21 -31.88 -10.63 35.46
N ALA A 22 -31.41 -9.93 36.49
CA ALA A 22 -30.04 -9.96 36.97
C ALA A 22 -29.86 -11.19 37.87
N GLY A 23 -28.62 -11.68 37.95
CA GLY A 23 -28.17 -12.80 38.78
C GLY A 23 -27.18 -13.65 37.98
N GLU A 24 -25.94 -13.91 38.38
CA GLU A 24 -25.31 -13.82 39.70
C GLU A 24 -23.82 -13.48 39.55
N VAL A 25 -23.35 -12.66 40.48
CA VAL A 25 -21.94 -12.39 40.77
C VAL A 25 -21.33 -13.63 41.44
N VAL A 26 -20.24 -14.13 40.87
CA VAL A 26 -19.35 -15.06 41.57
C VAL A 26 -18.13 -14.28 42.05
N ASP A 27 -18.08 -14.03 43.35
CA ASP A 27 -16.87 -13.65 44.07
C ASP A 27 -15.91 -14.85 44.08
N ALA A 28 -14.80 -14.71 43.38
CA ALA A 28 -13.62 -15.56 43.54
C ALA A 28 -12.42 -14.66 43.87
N ALA A 29 -12.23 -14.54 45.18
CA ALA A 29 -10.96 -14.47 45.89
C ALA A 29 -9.74 -13.94 45.12
N SER A 30 -9.30 -12.76 45.56
CA SER A 30 -7.91 -12.36 45.64
C SER A 30 -7.06 -13.42 46.34
N ASP A 31 -6.13 -14.03 45.60
CA ASP A 31 -4.97 -14.79 46.08
C ASP A 31 -3.85 -14.60 45.04
N GLY A 32 -2.61 -14.47 45.50
CA GLY A 32 -1.46 -14.79 44.66
C GLY A 32 -0.72 -13.60 44.07
N SER A 33 -0.28 -12.68 44.91
CA SER A 33 0.95 -11.93 44.68
C SER A 33 2.13 -12.92 44.62
N ASP A 34 2.43 -13.49 43.46
CA ASP A 34 3.71 -14.18 43.20
C ASP A 34 4.63 -13.26 42.40
N GLU A 35 5.15 -12.30 43.15
CA GLU A 35 6.54 -11.88 43.20
C GLU A 35 7.40 -12.40 42.02
N HIS A 36 7.44 -11.63 40.94
CA HIS A 36 8.53 -11.72 39.98
C HIS A 36 9.83 -11.46 40.74
N ALA A 37 10.51 -12.54 41.12
CA ALA A 37 11.88 -12.50 41.61
C ALA A 37 12.70 -11.73 40.57
N GLY A 38 13.10 -10.51 40.93
CA GLY A 38 13.97 -9.67 40.13
C GLY A 38 15.25 -10.43 39.82
N MET A 39 15.48 -10.70 38.54
CA MET A 39 16.76 -11.19 38.07
C MET A 39 17.81 -10.15 38.47
N ALA A 40 18.75 -10.53 39.32
CA ALA A 40 19.88 -9.69 39.68
C ALA A 40 20.58 -9.22 38.40
N GLY A 41 20.69 -7.91 38.24
CA GLY A 41 21.32 -7.29 37.07
C GLY A 41 22.74 -7.84 36.89
N MET A 42 23.02 -8.39 35.72
CA MET A 42 24.37 -8.74 35.30
C MET A 42 25.24 -7.48 35.33
N SER A 43 26.31 -7.50 36.12
CA SER A 43 27.31 -6.44 36.13
C SER A 43 27.84 -6.23 34.72
N GLY A 44 27.75 -4.98 34.23
CA GLY A 44 28.16 -4.62 32.88
C GLY A 44 29.59 -5.06 32.59
N MET A 45 29.80 -5.69 31.42
CA MET A 45 31.12 -6.03 30.93
C MET A 45 31.98 -4.76 30.84
N PRO A 46 33.28 -4.81 31.23
CA PRO A 46 34.19 -3.69 31.01
C PRO A 46 34.18 -3.28 29.54
N GLY A 47 34.13 -1.98 29.26
CA GLY A 47 34.19 -1.46 27.90
C GLY A 47 35.47 -1.90 27.20
N MET A 48 35.35 -2.38 25.95
CA MET A 48 36.51 -2.73 25.15
C MET A 48 37.36 -1.50 24.90
N ALA A 49 38.69 -1.62 25.02
CA ALA A 49 39.61 -0.55 24.64
C ALA A 49 39.38 -0.17 23.16
N GLY A 50 39.33 1.13 22.89
CA GLY A 50 39.13 1.64 21.53
C GLY A 50 40.21 1.11 20.59
N MET A 51 39.79 0.62 19.42
CA MET A 51 40.74 0.17 18.40
C MET A 51 41.64 1.34 17.99
N PRO A 52 42.95 1.13 17.78
CA PRO A 52 43.84 2.15 17.24
C PRO A 52 43.28 2.70 15.93
N GLY A 53 43.34 4.03 15.76
CA GLY A 53 42.90 4.68 14.53
C GLY A 53 43.67 4.15 13.33
N MET A 54 42.96 3.80 12.25
CA MET A 54 43.61 3.37 11.01
C MET A 54 44.44 4.53 10.44
N ALA A 55 45.65 4.23 9.97
CA ALA A 55 46.46 5.18 9.24
C ALA A 55 45.68 5.68 8.00
N GLY A 56 45.69 6.99 7.77
CA GLY A 56 45.02 7.60 6.62
C GLY A 56 45.56 7.01 5.31
N MET A 57 44.65 6.63 4.41
CA MET A 57 45.03 6.16 3.08
C MET A 57 45.78 7.28 2.33
N PRO A 58 46.87 6.96 1.61
CA PRO A 58 47.52 7.91 0.72
C PRO A 58 46.52 8.46 -0.30
N GLY A 59 46.59 9.77 -0.57
CA GLY A 59 45.73 10.41 -1.57
C GLY A 59 45.92 9.78 -2.95
N MET A 60 44.82 9.51 -3.65
CA MET A 60 44.87 9.01 -5.02
C MET A 60 45.49 10.07 -5.94
N ALA A 61 46.38 9.64 -6.83
CA ALA A 61 46.91 10.51 -7.88
C ALA A 61 45.75 10.99 -8.77
N GLY A 62 45.78 12.28 -9.15
CA GLY A 62 44.76 12.87 -10.03
C GLY A 62 44.71 12.16 -11.38
N MET A 63 43.51 11.87 -11.87
CA MET A 63 43.32 11.31 -13.20
C MET A 63 43.83 12.28 -14.27
N PRO A 64 44.53 11.80 -15.31
CA PRO A 64 44.85 12.63 -16.48
C PRO A 64 43.58 13.20 -17.12
N GLY A 65 43.65 14.44 -17.59
CA GLY A 65 42.53 15.09 -18.28
C GLY A 65 42.14 14.33 -19.55
N MET A 66 40.84 14.18 -19.78
CA MET A 66 40.32 13.57 -21.00
C MET A 66 40.62 14.48 -22.21
N ALA A 67 41.09 13.89 -23.30
CA ALA A 67 41.24 14.60 -24.57
C ALA A 67 39.86 15.05 -25.08
N GLY A 68 39.78 16.27 -25.62
CA GLY A 68 38.54 16.82 -26.17
C GLY A 68 38.02 15.99 -27.34
N MET A 69 36.72 15.73 -27.36
CA MET A 69 36.06 15.04 -28.48
C MET A 69 36.10 15.91 -29.75
N PRO A 70 36.40 15.34 -30.93
CA PRO A 70 36.23 16.04 -32.20
C PRO A 70 34.77 16.46 -32.42
N GLY A 71 34.57 17.62 -33.04
CA GLY A 71 33.24 18.16 -33.35
C GLY A 71 32.46 17.26 -34.32
N MET A 72 31.16 17.14 -34.09
CA MET A 72 30.26 16.37 -34.96
C MET A 72 30.08 17.11 -36.30
N ALA A 73 30.23 16.38 -37.41
CA ALA A 73 29.89 16.90 -38.74
C ALA A 73 28.38 17.10 -38.87
N GLY A 74 27.99 18.22 -39.49
CA GLY A 74 26.58 18.59 -39.71
C GLY A 74 25.85 17.58 -40.59
N MET A 75 24.65 17.20 -40.17
CA MET A 75 23.76 16.33 -40.93
C MET A 75 22.95 17.18 -41.93
N SER A 76 23.25 16.99 -43.20
CA SER A 76 22.51 17.56 -44.33
C SER A 76 21.08 17.01 -44.35
N GLY A 77 20.11 17.90 -44.49
CA GLY A 77 18.68 17.58 -44.50
C GLY A 77 18.24 16.78 -45.73
N GLN A 78 17.20 15.97 -45.53
CA GLN A 78 16.46 15.31 -46.59
C GLN A 78 14.97 15.34 -46.24
N THR A 79 14.25 16.10 -47.07
CA THR A 79 12.81 16.10 -47.29
C THR A 79 12.33 14.78 -47.91
N GLY A 80 11.07 14.40 -47.72
CA GLY A 80 10.38 13.46 -48.61
C GLY A 80 9.61 12.33 -47.93
N GLU A 81 8.39 12.66 -47.57
CA GLU A 81 7.19 11.86 -47.26
C GLU A 81 7.11 10.43 -47.82
N ALA A 82 6.74 9.47 -46.94
CA ALA A 82 5.81 8.36 -47.24
C ALA A 82 5.28 7.74 -45.93
N GLU A 83 4.17 8.32 -45.46
CA GLU A 83 2.96 7.69 -44.91
C GLU A 83 3.06 6.31 -44.22
N HIS A 84 2.94 6.31 -42.89
CA HIS A 84 2.22 5.28 -42.14
C HIS A 84 1.52 6.00 -40.96
N THR A 85 0.32 6.51 -41.22
CA THR A 85 -0.55 7.10 -40.19
C THR A 85 -1.32 6.00 -39.49
N ASP A 86 -1.23 5.99 -38.15
CA ASP A 86 -2.29 5.70 -37.17
C ASP A 86 -1.74 6.24 -35.83
N GLU A 87 -1.66 7.56 -35.64
CA GLU A 87 -2.63 8.35 -34.87
C GLU A 87 -2.90 7.81 -33.43
N ALA A 88 -2.15 8.30 -32.44
CA ALA A 88 -2.71 8.91 -31.22
C ALA A 88 -1.61 9.36 -30.23
N GLY A 89 -1.48 10.68 -30.06
CA GLY A 89 -1.22 11.27 -28.75
C GLY A 89 0.18 11.09 -28.14
N HIS A 90 1.14 11.87 -28.62
CA HIS A 90 2.10 12.47 -27.68
C HIS A 90 1.36 13.52 -26.84
N ALA A 91 0.49 13.06 -25.95
CA ALA A 91 0.05 13.86 -24.82
C ALA A 91 1.27 14.03 -23.90
N ALA A 92 1.43 15.22 -23.34
CA ALA A 92 2.45 15.53 -22.35
C ALA A 92 2.67 14.33 -21.40
N ALA A 93 3.93 13.95 -21.17
CA ALA A 93 4.26 12.95 -20.17
C ALA A 93 3.58 13.37 -18.86
N ASP A 94 2.49 12.69 -18.53
CA ASP A 94 1.74 12.95 -17.31
C ASP A 94 2.69 12.62 -16.16
N GLU A 95 2.96 13.61 -15.32
CA GLU A 95 3.85 13.49 -14.16
C GLU A 95 3.34 12.42 -13.16
N HIS A 96 2.13 11.90 -13.36
CA HIS A 96 1.55 10.79 -12.60
C HIS A 96 1.38 9.47 -13.38
N SER A 97 1.97 9.36 -14.57
CA SER A 97 1.99 8.09 -15.31
C SER A 97 2.85 7.03 -14.62
N ALA A 98 2.58 5.74 -14.88
CA ALA A 98 3.42 4.65 -14.37
C ALA A 98 4.91 4.83 -14.75
N ALA A 99 5.16 5.35 -15.96
CA ALA A 99 6.50 5.68 -16.44
C ALA A 99 7.17 6.80 -15.60
N ALA A 100 6.41 7.81 -15.16
CA ALA A 100 6.92 8.86 -14.26
C ALA A 100 7.35 8.32 -12.88
N HIS A 101 6.90 7.12 -12.51
CA HIS A 101 7.29 6.42 -11.29
C HIS A 101 8.40 5.38 -11.51
N GLY A 102 9.04 5.36 -12.68
CA GLY A 102 10.13 4.43 -13.01
C GLY A 102 9.64 2.98 -13.20
N ILE A 103 8.34 2.77 -13.40
CA ILE A 103 7.76 1.44 -13.60
C ILE A 103 7.95 1.05 -15.06
N PRO A 104 8.59 -0.11 -15.35
CA PRO A 104 8.73 -0.59 -16.72
C PRO A 104 7.38 -0.79 -17.39
N GLU A 105 7.26 -0.43 -18.67
CA GLU A 105 6.01 -0.55 -19.43
C GLU A 105 5.46 -1.99 -19.41
N GLU A 106 6.34 -2.98 -19.56
CA GLU A 106 5.98 -4.40 -19.48
C GLU A 106 5.36 -4.78 -18.12
N ALA A 107 5.91 -4.25 -17.02
CA ALA A 107 5.37 -4.50 -15.69
C ALA A 107 4.01 -3.81 -15.51
N ALA A 108 3.85 -2.60 -16.06
CA ALA A 108 2.58 -1.88 -16.05
C ALA A 108 1.51 -2.60 -16.88
N ALA A 109 1.89 -3.25 -17.98
CA ALA A 109 1.00 -3.99 -18.87
C ALA A 109 0.61 -5.39 -18.34
N MET A 110 1.25 -5.87 -17.26
CA MET A 110 0.96 -7.17 -16.69
C MET A 110 -0.48 -7.24 -16.19
N PRO A 111 -1.31 -8.17 -16.72
CA PRO A 111 -2.68 -8.33 -16.26
C PRO A 111 -2.70 -9.02 -14.90
N ASN A 112 -3.68 -8.65 -14.07
CA ASN A 112 -3.91 -9.31 -12.80
C ASN A 112 -4.44 -10.74 -13.03
N PRO A 113 -3.70 -11.80 -12.63
CA PRO A 113 -4.13 -13.18 -12.81
C PRO A 113 -5.14 -13.64 -11.74
N VAL A 114 -5.28 -12.90 -10.63
CA VAL A 114 -6.19 -13.22 -9.53
C VAL A 114 -7.56 -12.59 -9.79
N PRO A 115 -8.63 -13.37 -9.98
CA PRO A 115 -9.96 -12.82 -10.21
C PRO A 115 -10.42 -11.91 -9.08
N VAL A 116 -11.07 -10.81 -9.43
CA VAL A 116 -11.73 -9.93 -8.46
C VAL A 116 -12.99 -10.64 -7.93
N THR A 117 -12.95 -11.03 -6.66
CA THR A 117 -14.04 -11.70 -5.95
C THR A 117 -14.10 -11.16 -4.52
N ASP A 118 -15.22 -11.35 -3.83
CA ASP A 118 -15.33 -10.96 -2.41
C ASP A 118 -14.23 -11.61 -1.56
N ALA A 119 -13.85 -12.85 -1.88
CA ALA A 119 -12.81 -13.58 -1.19
C ALA A 119 -11.42 -12.95 -1.42
N SER A 120 -11.06 -12.65 -2.68
CA SER A 120 -9.75 -12.05 -2.99
C SER A 120 -9.63 -10.62 -2.46
N VAL A 121 -10.72 -9.85 -2.49
CA VAL A 121 -10.78 -8.51 -1.87
C VAL A 121 -10.66 -8.61 -0.34
N ALA A 122 -11.33 -9.57 0.30
CA ALA A 122 -11.23 -9.76 1.75
C ALA A 122 -9.83 -10.21 2.18
N ALA A 123 -9.18 -11.10 1.43
CA ALA A 123 -7.81 -11.52 1.67
C ALA A 123 -6.81 -10.35 1.50
N GLY A 124 -6.99 -9.54 0.45
CA GLY A 124 -6.24 -8.30 0.25
C GLY A 124 -6.42 -7.32 1.40
N LYS A 125 -7.66 -7.11 1.87
CA LYS A 125 -7.95 -6.25 3.03
C LYS A 125 -7.27 -6.74 4.31
N ALA A 126 -7.26 -8.04 4.56
CA ALA A 126 -6.60 -8.62 5.72
C ALA A 126 -5.09 -8.38 5.68
N THR A 127 -4.46 -8.58 4.52
CA THR A 127 -3.04 -8.29 4.30
C THR A 127 -2.75 -6.79 4.47
N TYR A 128 -3.60 -5.93 3.90
CA TYR A 128 -3.46 -4.47 3.99
C TYR A 128 -3.48 -3.98 5.44
N ALA A 129 -4.42 -4.48 6.24
CA ALA A 129 -4.54 -4.11 7.64
C ALA A 129 -3.29 -4.49 8.46
N GLN A 130 -2.65 -5.62 8.13
CA GLN A 130 -1.46 -6.09 8.83
C GLN A 130 -0.20 -5.29 8.48
N TYR A 131 -0.02 -4.91 7.22
CA TYR A 131 1.27 -4.43 6.72
C TYR A 131 1.24 -3.00 6.18
N CYS A 132 0.14 -2.56 5.59
CA CYS A 132 0.10 -1.33 4.79
C CYS A 132 -0.52 -0.16 5.59
N ALA A 133 -1.53 -0.44 6.40
CA ALA A 133 -2.32 0.59 7.10
C ALA A 133 -1.48 1.44 8.09
N VAL A 134 -0.39 0.91 8.62
CA VAL A 134 0.52 1.65 9.52
C VAL A 134 1.08 2.93 8.88
N CYS A 135 1.29 2.91 7.55
CA CYS A 135 1.74 4.06 6.77
C CYS A 135 0.61 4.68 5.96
N HIS A 136 -0.22 3.86 5.31
CA HIS A 136 -1.26 4.36 4.39
C HIS A 136 -2.59 4.71 5.05
N GLY A 137 -2.77 4.38 6.34
CA GLY A 137 -4.03 4.56 7.08
C GLY A 137 -5.04 3.45 6.77
N GLU A 138 -5.99 3.20 7.67
CA GLU A 138 -7.02 2.16 7.47
C GLU A 138 -7.95 2.47 6.29
N GLN A 139 -8.13 3.77 6.00
CA GLN A 139 -8.99 4.28 4.95
C GLN A 139 -8.23 4.59 3.65
N GLY A 140 -6.91 4.35 3.60
CA GLY A 140 -6.11 4.55 2.39
C GLY A 140 -5.71 6.00 2.08
N GLU A 141 -5.92 6.95 2.98
CA GLU A 141 -5.68 8.39 2.77
C GLU A 141 -4.21 8.82 2.92
N GLY A 142 -3.30 7.85 3.04
CA GLY A 142 -1.86 8.09 3.25
C GLY A 142 -1.53 8.65 4.63
N ASN A 143 -2.44 8.59 5.60
CA ASN A 143 -2.36 9.26 6.90
C ASN A 143 -2.20 8.30 8.09
N GLY A 144 -1.59 7.14 7.86
CA GLY A 144 -1.31 6.18 8.93
C GLY A 144 -0.43 6.76 10.03
N PRO A 145 -0.37 6.15 11.22
CA PRO A 145 0.39 6.67 12.36
C PRO A 145 1.88 6.92 12.04
N ALA A 146 2.48 6.16 11.12
CA ALA A 146 3.86 6.40 10.69
C ALA A 146 4.00 7.55 9.68
N ALA A 147 2.93 7.96 8.99
CA ALA A 147 2.98 8.90 7.86
C ALA A 147 3.52 10.29 8.23
N ALA A 148 3.32 10.74 9.46
CA ALA A 148 3.71 12.09 9.90
C ALA A 148 5.22 12.35 9.80
N GLY A 149 6.05 11.30 9.85
CA GLY A 149 7.51 11.39 9.74
C GLY A 149 8.08 11.10 8.36
N LEU A 150 7.24 10.81 7.36
CA LEU A 150 7.69 10.33 6.05
C LEU A 150 7.71 11.45 5.00
N VAL A 151 8.83 11.54 4.28
CA VAL A 151 8.99 12.43 3.12
C VAL A 151 9.51 11.57 1.95
N PRO A 152 8.74 11.43 0.86
CA PRO A 152 7.37 11.92 0.67
C PRO A 152 6.35 11.21 1.57
N LYS A 153 5.20 11.85 1.80
CA LYS A 153 4.04 11.23 2.46
C LYS A 153 3.56 10.03 1.62
N PRO A 154 3.07 8.94 2.24
CA PRO A 154 2.40 7.86 1.54
C PRO A 154 1.27 8.37 0.65
N ALA A 155 1.07 7.73 -0.51
CA ALA A 155 0.04 8.12 -1.47
C ALA A 155 -1.36 7.92 -0.89
N ASP A 156 -2.27 8.80 -1.30
CA ASP A 156 -3.71 8.68 -1.09
C ASP A 156 -4.30 7.78 -2.18
N PHE A 157 -4.83 6.62 -1.79
CA PHE A 157 -5.39 5.64 -2.72
C PHE A 157 -6.72 6.09 -3.32
N HIS A 158 -7.37 7.14 -2.82
CA HIS A 158 -8.58 7.71 -3.46
C HIS A 158 -8.24 8.63 -4.63
N ALA A 159 -6.98 9.08 -4.73
CA ALA A 159 -6.58 10.03 -5.75
C ALA A 159 -6.68 9.42 -7.16
N ALA A 160 -7.23 10.21 -8.10
CA ALA A 160 -7.44 9.78 -9.48
C ALA A 160 -6.15 9.22 -10.11
N HIS A 161 -5.03 9.91 -9.91
CA HIS A 161 -3.75 9.49 -10.44
C HIS A 161 -3.27 8.13 -9.95
N VAL A 162 -3.68 7.69 -8.74
CA VAL A 162 -3.36 6.35 -8.24
C VAL A 162 -4.35 5.32 -8.81
N GLN A 163 -5.63 5.69 -8.90
CA GLN A 163 -6.69 4.83 -9.42
C GLN A 163 -6.67 4.67 -10.95
N GLU A 164 -5.95 5.53 -11.66
CA GLU A 164 -5.74 5.45 -13.11
C GLU A 164 -4.49 4.65 -13.48
N LEU A 165 -3.57 4.38 -12.54
CA LEU A 165 -2.47 3.46 -12.77
C LEU A 165 -3.02 2.09 -13.19
N PRO A 166 -2.36 1.34 -14.09
CA PRO A 166 -2.76 -0.03 -14.39
C PRO A 166 -2.45 -0.97 -13.21
N ASP A 167 -3.16 -2.09 -13.13
CA ASP A 167 -3.00 -3.06 -12.03
C ASP A 167 -1.55 -3.56 -11.90
N GLY A 168 -0.89 -3.85 -13.03
CA GLY A 168 0.51 -4.25 -13.06
C GLY A 168 1.46 -3.22 -12.47
N ALA A 169 1.15 -1.92 -12.59
CA ALA A 169 1.96 -0.86 -11.99
C ALA A 169 1.82 -0.82 -10.45
N LEU A 170 0.60 -1.04 -9.94
CA LEU A 170 0.36 -1.17 -8.49
C LEU A 170 1.07 -2.41 -7.94
N PHE A 171 0.95 -3.55 -8.63
CA PHE A 171 1.62 -4.79 -8.28
C PHE A 171 3.15 -4.65 -8.29
N TYR A 172 3.71 -3.99 -9.31
CA TYR A 172 5.16 -3.73 -9.40
C TYR A 172 5.64 -2.88 -8.23
N THR A 173 4.89 -1.84 -7.88
CA THR A 173 5.20 -0.94 -6.75
C THR A 173 5.16 -1.68 -5.42
N ILE A 174 4.20 -2.59 -5.21
CA ILE A 174 4.16 -3.44 -4.01
C ILE A 174 5.34 -4.41 -4.01
N THR A 175 5.67 -4.99 -5.15
CA THR A 175 6.74 -5.98 -5.30
C THR A 175 8.10 -5.39 -4.94
N HIS A 176 8.47 -4.27 -5.56
CA HIS A 176 9.81 -3.70 -5.49
C HIS A 176 9.92 -2.50 -4.54
N GLY A 177 8.80 -2.02 -4.00
CA GLY A 177 8.77 -0.77 -3.24
C GLY A 177 8.98 0.44 -4.14
N ARG A 178 9.38 1.56 -3.53
CA ARG A 178 9.76 2.80 -4.23
C ARG A 178 11.09 3.29 -3.70
N GLU A 179 12.11 3.24 -4.57
CA GLU A 179 13.46 3.71 -4.26
C GLU A 179 13.44 5.17 -3.77
N GLY A 180 14.25 5.47 -2.75
CA GLY A 180 14.32 6.81 -2.16
C GLY A 180 13.13 7.18 -1.27
N THR A 181 12.22 6.24 -0.98
CA THR A 181 11.09 6.45 -0.06
C THR A 181 11.08 5.40 1.06
N ALA A 182 10.16 5.54 2.03
CA ALA A 182 9.93 4.52 3.05
C ALA A 182 9.10 3.31 2.56
N MET A 183 8.63 3.31 1.31
CA MET A 183 7.88 2.18 0.75
C MET A 183 8.85 1.07 0.36
N MET A 184 9.00 0.08 1.24
CA MET A 184 9.86 -1.09 1.03
C MET A 184 9.29 -2.10 0.03
N ALA A 185 10.15 -2.98 -0.48
CA ALA A 185 9.77 -4.14 -1.28
C ALA A 185 9.09 -5.21 -0.42
N TRP A 186 8.04 -5.84 -0.95
CA TRP A 186 7.26 -6.86 -0.23
C TRP A 186 7.42 -8.29 -0.76
N GLU A 187 8.20 -8.50 -1.82
CA GLU A 187 8.36 -9.80 -2.46
C GLU A 187 8.97 -10.91 -1.61
N SER A 188 9.72 -10.54 -0.57
CA SER A 188 10.32 -11.49 0.37
C SER A 188 9.40 -11.85 1.54
N ILE A 189 8.27 -11.13 1.70
CA ILE A 189 7.34 -11.27 2.82
C ILE A 189 5.98 -11.80 2.35
N LEU A 190 5.48 -11.31 1.22
CA LEU A 190 4.17 -11.64 0.66
C LEU A 190 4.33 -12.55 -0.55
N SER A 191 3.43 -13.53 -0.68
CA SER A 191 3.33 -14.31 -1.90
C SER A 191 2.86 -13.45 -3.08
N GLU A 192 3.07 -13.94 -4.29
CA GLU A 192 2.56 -13.28 -5.50
C GLU A 192 1.04 -13.09 -5.46
N ASP A 193 0.30 -14.13 -5.09
CA ASP A 193 -1.16 -14.09 -4.95
C ASP A 193 -1.60 -13.02 -3.94
N GLN A 194 -0.94 -12.94 -2.76
CA GLN A 194 -1.26 -11.92 -1.75
C GLN A 194 -1.07 -10.50 -2.26
N ARG A 195 -0.07 -10.27 -3.12
CA ARG A 195 0.17 -8.95 -3.72
C ARG A 195 -0.89 -8.60 -4.77
N TRP A 196 -1.37 -9.58 -5.54
CA TRP A 196 -2.49 -9.36 -6.45
C TRP A 196 -3.83 -9.17 -5.73
N GLU A 197 -4.06 -9.90 -4.64
CA GLU A 197 -5.20 -9.69 -3.74
C GLU A 197 -5.17 -8.28 -3.13
N LEU A 198 -3.99 -7.78 -2.75
CA LEU A 198 -3.83 -6.38 -2.33
C LEU A 198 -4.26 -5.41 -3.43
N VAL A 199 -3.86 -5.63 -4.69
CA VAL A 199 -4.30 -4.79 -5.82
C VAL A 199 -5.83 -4.80 -5.93
N ASN A 200 -6.47 -5.97 -5.83
CA ASN A 200 -7.94 -6.07 -5.82
C ASN A 200 -8.56 -5.23 -4.71
N PHE A 201 -7.99 -5.27 -3.50
CA PHE A 201 -8.45 -4.43 -2.39
C PHE A 201 -8.20 -2.93 -2.64
N LEU A 202 -7.05 -2.54 -3.17
CA LEU A 202 -6.72 -1.13 -3.45
C LEU A 202 -7.72 -0.48 -4.44
N ARG A 203 -8.27 -1.26 -5.36
CA ARG A 203 -9.32 -0.79 -6.28
C ARG A 203 -10.64 -0.44 -5.60
N THR A 204 -10.90 -0.94 -4.41
CA THR A 204 -12.10 -0.59 -3.64
C THR A 204 -12.07 0.84 -3.09
N PHE A 205 -10.90 1.50 -3.09
CA PHE A 205 -10.78 2.92 -2.75
C PHE A 205 -11.15 3.84 -3.90
N LYS A 206 -11.33 3.33 -5.13
CA LYS A 206 -11.88 4.15 -6.21
C LYS A 206 -13.32 4.50 -5.83
N ALA A 207 -13.63 5.80 -5.74
CA ALA A 207 -15.01 6.22 -5.58
C ALA A 207 -15.84 5.64 -6.74
N GLU A 208 -16.87 4.86 -6.42
CA GLU A 208 -17.93 4.53 -7.38
C GLU A 208 -18.43 5.86 -7.94
N HIS A 209 -18.24 6.08 -9.24
CA HIS A 209 -18.63 7.32 -9.89
C HIS A 209 -20.11 7.60 -9.58
N GLY A 210 -20.38 8.62 -8.75
CA GLY A 210 -21.71 9.18 -8.62
C GLY A 210 -22.13 9.69 -9.99
N HIS A 211 -23.05 8.96 -10.61
CA HIS A 211 -23.79 9.40 -11.79
C HIS A 211 -24.67 10.61 -11.48
#